data_AF-E1Z2J0-F1
#
_entry.id   AF-E1Z2J0-F1
#
_cell.length_a   1.000
_cell.length_b   1.000
_cell.length_c   1.000
_cell.angle_alpha   90.00
_cell.angle_beta   90.00
_cell.angle_gamma   90.00
#
_symmetry.space_group_name_H-M   'P 1'
#
loop_
_entity.id
_entity.type
_entity.pdbx_description
1 polymer ?
#
loop_
_entity_poly.entity_id
_entity_poly.type
_entity_poly.pdbx_seq_one_letter_code
_entity_poly.pdbx_strand_id
1 'polypeptide(L)'
;MALGALPQRAAVSARPNCAGPKPLQSRQPRPALAVRRSRCSVVPRASEFDLSHYSEATIAEVRATEKYGHIVLLRLKDTQSVLPVYIGEFECGALVKEINKKPTLRPLTHDLMKNTLEVLGFRVTKVRITALVGNTYHARVHYARGRGPGKAEAGAAMPAEVDVDARPSDAVNLAVRFGAAIYVNKEVAAKMSHPVHMYEADPHGGGTTEQHSDVVRSCREEIMAYNDPTIMYKLQMQLAIADERFEDAKSLRDQIDKILASDRALSLVVAMETAMEDGRYEEAARLRDEFKALRQAQQLSSREVSDL
;
A
#
# COMPACT_ATOMS: atom_id res chain seq x y z
N MET A 1 -33.69 82.35 31.71
CA MET A 1 -35.04 82.01 32.21
C MET A 1 -35.21 80.50 32.12
N ALA A 2 -35.67 79.90 33.22
CA ALA A 2 -36.19 78.53 33.42
C ALA A 2 -35.24 77.35 33.09
N LEU A 3 -34.70 76.58 34.05
CA LEU A 3 -35.31 75.61 35.01
C LEU A 3 -36.02 74.41 34.35
N GLY A 4 -35.57 73.21 34.76
CA GLY A 4 -36.28 71.94 34.65
C GLY A 4 -35.67 70.99 33.62
N ALA A 5 -35.44 69.70 33.86
CA ALA A 5 -35.59 68.85 35.02
C ALA A 5 -34.73 67.60 34.74
N LEU A 6 -34.11 67.02 35.77
CA LEU A 6 -33.47 65.71 35.68
C LEU A 6 -34.54 64.62 35.51
N PRO A 7 -34.33 63.63 34.61
CA PRO A 7 -34.89 62.30 34.81
C PRO A 7 -33.76 61.30 35.10
N GLN A 8 -33.81 60.82 36.35
CA GLN A 8 -33.61 59.45 36.82
C GLN A 8 -32.64 58.53 36.06
N ARG A 9 -31.61 58.10 36.80
CA ARG A 9 -30.78 56.93 36.54
C ARG A 9 -31.64 55.72 36.17
N ALA A 10 -31.60 55.31 34.89
CA ALA A 10 -31.97 53.97 34.49
C ALA A 10 -30.79 53.04 34.79
N ALA A 11 -31.02 52.08 35.68
CA ALA A 11 -30.09 51.04 36.04
C ALA A 11 -29.66 50.27 34.78
N VAL A 12 -28.36 50.31 34.47
CA VAL A 12 -27.75 49.42 33.49
C VAL A 12 -27.92 48.00 34.04
N SER A 13 -28.72 47.20 33.35
CA SER A 13 -28.92 45.80 33.67
C SER A 13 -27.58 45.08 33.63
N ALA A 14 -27.18 44.52 34.78
CA ALA A 14 -26.05 43.65 34.89
C ALA A 14 -26.25 42.46 33.94
N ARG A 15 -25.43 42.39 32.88
CA ARG A 15 -25.31 41.17 32.08
C ARG A 15 -24.87 40.04 33.02
N PRO A 16 -25.49 38.86 32.98
CA PRO A 16 -25.09 37.77 33.85
C PRO A 16 -23.70 37.28 33.44
N ASN A 17 -22.78 37.34 34.40
CA ASN A 17 -21.52 36.60 34.51
C ASN A 17 -20.98 35.95 33.22
N CYS A 18 -20.04 36.64 32.58
CA CYS A 18 -19.01 35.95 31.79
C CYS A 18 -18.16 35.13 32.77
N ALA A 19 -18.49 33.85 32.93
CA ALA A 19 -17.64 32.90 33.63
C ALA A 19 -16.31 32.81 32.88
N GLY A 20 -15.21 33.22 33.52
CA GLY A 20 -13.86 32.96 33.01
C GLY A 20 -13.63 31.47 32.76
N PRO A 21 -12.62 31.10 31.95
CA PRO A 21 -12.36 29.70 31.64
C PRO A 21 -12.14 28.94 32.95
N LYS A 22 -12.97 27.92 33.19
CA LYS A 22 -12.85 27.07 34.38
C LYS A 22 -11.44 26.48 34.40
N PRO A 23 -10.74 26.51 35.55
CA PRO A 23 -9.45 25.84 35.64
C PRO A 23 -9.65 24.35 35.33
N LEU A 24 -8.76 23.80 34.51
CA LEU A 24 -8.70 22.37 34.21
C LEU A 24 -8.59 21.60 35.53
N GLN A 25 -9.71 21.06 36.00
CA GLN A 25 -9.70 20.14 37.11
C GLN A 25 -8.84 18.95 36.70
N SER A 26 -7.79 18.68 37.47
CA SER A 26 -6.94 17.51 37.32
C SER A 26 -7.84 16.27 37.33
N ARG A 27 -8.12 15.72 36.15
CA ARG A 27 -8.81 14.43 36.05
C ARG A 27 -7.94 13.44 36.80
N GLN A 28 -8.49 12.85 37.86
CA GLN A 28 -7.86 11.67 38.46
C GLN A 28 -7.61 10.66 37.34
N PRO A 29 -6.44 9.99 37.33
CA PRO A 29 -6.13 9.03 36.29
C PRO A 29 -7.24 7.98 36.28
N ARG A 30 -7.94 7.88 35.15
CA ARG A 30 -8.87 6.76 34.93
C ARG A 30 -8.06 5.48 35.14
N PRO A 31 -8.59 4.46 35.85
CA PRO A 31 -7.91 3.17 35.91
C PRO A 31 -7.63 2.76 34.46
N ALA A 32 -6.37 2.45 34.18
CA ALA A 32 -5.95 2.08 32.84
C ALA A 32 -6.87 0.96 32.36
N LEU A 33 -7.73 1.26 31.38
CA LEU A 33 -8.44 0.23 30.65
C LEU A 33 -7.34 -0.70 30.15
N ALA A 34 -7.38 -1.97 30.57
CA ALA A 34 -6.37 -2.94 30.18
C ALA A 34 -6.41 -3.07 28.67
N VAL A 35 -5.63 -2.25 27.97
CA VAL A 35 -5.32 -2.43 26.57
C VAL A 35 -4.67 -3.80 26.55
N ARG A 36 -5.39 -4.77 25.97
CA ARG A 36 -4.82 -6.07 25.60
C ARG A 36 -3.54 -5.73 24.86
N ARG A 37 -2.40 -5.88 25.53
CA ARG A 37 -1.10 -5.82 24.88
C ARG A 37 -1.22 -6.80 23.73
N SER A 38 -1.22 -6.30 22.49
CA SER A 38 -0.92 -7.16 21.36
C SER A 38 0.37 -7.84 21.75
N ARG A 39 0.30 -9.16 21.98
CA ARG A 39 1.48 -9.93 22.31
C ARG A 39 2.36 -9.76 21.09
N CYS A 40 3.42 -8.95 21.22
CA CYS A 40 4.54 -8.99 20.31
C CYS A 40 4.97 -10.46 20.34
N SER A 41 4.57 -11.22 19.33
CA SER A 41 4.82 -12.65 19.29
C SER A 41 6.33 -12.77 19.20
N VAL A 42 6.96 -13.12 20.32
CA VAL A 42 8.34 -13.58 20.31
C VAL A 42 8.32 -14.86 19.49
N VAL A 43 8.72 -14.74 18.23
CA VAL A 43 8.82 -15.85 17.29
C VAL A 43 9.89 -16.81 17.84
N PRO A 44 9.69 -18.14 17.79
CA PRO A 44 10.67 -19.09 18.27
C PRO A 44 12.00 -18.97 17.51
N ARG A 45 13.07 -19.43 18.17
CA ARG A 45 14.48 -19.40 17.78
C ARG A 45 14.75 -19.57 16.28
N ALA A 46 15.75 -18.82 15.82
CA ALA A 46 16.47 -18.93 14.56
C ALA A 46 16.72 -20.41 14.14
N SER A 47 15.82 -20.94 13.34
CA SER A 47 16.15 -21.93 12.32
C SER A 47 16.54 -21.17 11.07
N GLU A 48 17.53 -21.64 10.32
CA GLU A 48 17.77 -21.21 8.94
C GLU A 48 16.42 -21.06 8.24
N PHE A 49 16.07 -19.83 7.87
CA PHE A 49 14.76 -19.57 7.29
C PHE A 49 14.65 -20.35 6.00
N ASP A 50 13.68 -21.26 5.91
CA ASP A 50 13.43 -22.01 4.70
C ASP A 50 12.95 -21.04 3.60
N LEU A 51 13.83 -20.77 2.64
CA LEU A 51 13.58 -19.94 1.48
C LEU A 51 13.09 -20.78 0.28
N SER A 52 12.92 -22.10 0.42
CA SER A 52 12.46 -22.98 -0.66
C SER A 52 11.12 -22.54 -1.26
N HIS A 53 10.23 -22.01 -0.41
CA HIS A 53 8.90 -21.51 -0.77
C HIS A 53 8.88 -20.03 -1.16
N TYR A 54 10.04 -19.37 -1.24
CA TYR A 54 10.16 -17.96 -1.60
C TYR A 54 10.87 -17.79 -2.93
N SER A 55 10.47 -16.78 -3.67
CA SER A 55 11.16 -16.32 -4.88
C SER A 55 11.71 -14.93 -4.64
N GLU A 56 12.94 -14.69 -5.07
CA GLU A 56 13.53 -13.37 -4.98
C GLU A 56 12.83 -12.42 -5.96
N ALA A 57 12.58 -11.20 -5.52
CA ALA A 57 11.90 -10.17 -6.29
C ALA A 57 12.75 -8.90 -6.41
N THR A 58 12.59 -8.21 -7.53
CA THR A 58 13.14 -6.88 -7.78
C THR A 58 12.02 -5.92 -8.13
N ILE A 59 12.21 -4.62 -7.83
CA ILE A 59 11.25 -3.60 -8.25
C ILE A 59 11.46 -3.37 -9.74
N ALA A 60 10.45 -3.67 -10.55
CA ALA A 60 10.48 -3.40 -11.98
C ALA A 60 10.08 -1.94 -12.26
N GLU A 61 8.95 -1.52 -11.70
CA GLU A 61 8.37 -0.22 -11.97
C GLU A 61 7.48 0.24 -10.81
N VAL A 62 7.29 1.55 -10.68
CA VAL A 62 6.31 2.16 -9.78
C VAL A 62 5.39 3.04 -10.60
N ARG A 63 4.10 2.73 -10.60
CA ARG A 63 3.06 3.42 -11.37
C ARG A 63 2.12 4.20 -10.46
N ALA A 64 1.58 5.29 -10.97
CA ALA A 64 0.54 6.08 -10.33
C ALA A 64 -0.66 6.15 -11.27
N THR A 65 -1.83 5.79 -10.76
CA THR A 65 -3.09 5.78 -11.50
C THR A 65 -4.05 6.75 -10.84
N GLU A 66 -4.74 7.59 -11.63
CA GLU A 66 -5.75 8.51 -11.09
C GLU A 66 -6.93 7.74 -10.45
N LYS A 67 -7.29 6.60 -11.03
CA LYS A 67 -8.46 5.83 -10.60
C LYS A 67 -8.19 4.91 -9.41
N TYR A 68 -7.04 4.23 -9.35
CA TYR A 68 -6.77 3.15 -8.38
C TYR A 68 -5.57 3.39 -7.45
N GLY A 69 -4.95 4.57 -7.50
CA GLY A 69 -3.84 4.92 -6.61
C GLY A 69 -2.50 4.44 -7.13
N HIS A 70 -1.58 4.07 -6.22
CA HIS A 70 -0.20 3.79 -6.57
C HIS A 70 0.12 2.30 -6.50
N ILE A 71 0.89 1.82 -7.48
CA ILE A 71 1.18 0.40 -7.67
C ILE A 71 2.69 0.21 -7.81
N VAL A 72 3.24 -0.73 -7.06
CA VAL A 72 4.61 -1.20 -7.24
C VAL A 72 4.59 -2.55 -7.93
N LEU A 73 5.28 -2.67 -9.05
CA LEU A 73 5.43 -3.91 -9.79
C LEU A 73 6.69 -4.64 -9.32
N LEU A 74 6.51 -5.78 -8.66
CA LEU A 74 7.60 -6.63 -8.19
C LEU A 74 7.82 -7.79 -9.16
N ARG A 75 8.97 -7.81 -9.83
CA ARG A 75 9.36 -8.90 -10.74
C ARG A 75 10.01 -10.03 -9.99
N LEU A 76 9.50 -11.24 -10.16
CA LEU A 76 10.02 -12.46 -9.57
C LEU A 76 11.12 -13.05 -10.46
N LYS A 77 12.28 -13.34 -9.89
CA LYS A 77 13.43 -13.89 -10.63
C LYS A 77 13.18 -15.31 -11.15
N ASP A 78 12.44 -16.12 -10.38
CA ASP A 78 12.28 -17.55 -10.67
C ASP A 78 11.17 -17.83 -11.70
N THR A 79 10.10 -17.03 -11.70
CA THR A 79 8.84 -17.41 -12.37
C THR A 79 8.49 -16.55 -13.59
N GLN A 80 9.39 -15.66 -14.05
CA GLN A 80 9.08 -14.64 -15.08
C GLN A 80 7.68 -14.04 -14.90
N SER A 81 7.33 -13.70 -13.66
CA SER A 81 6.05 -13.09 -13.33
C SER A 81 6.23 -11.81 -12.51
N VAL A 82 5.25 -10.92 -12.60
CA VAL A 82 5.20 -9.62 -11.94
C VAL A 82 4.04 -9.63 -10.96
N LEU A 83 4.32 -9.30 -9.71
CA LEU A 83 3.33 -9.13 -8.65
C LEU A 83 3.03 -7.63 -8.47
N PRO A 84 1.82 -7.17 -8.77
CA PRO A 84 1.38 -5.82 -8.44
C PRO A 84 1.09 -5.72 -6.93
N VAL A 85 1.70 -4.73 -6.28
CA VAL A 85 1.48 -4.40 -4.86
C VAL A 85 0.97 -2.96 -4.77
N TYR A 86 -0.28 -2.81 -4.36
CA TYR A 86 -0.90 -1.50 -4.13
C TYR A 86 -0.33 -0.87 -2.85
N ILE A 87 0.06 0.40 -2.95
CA ILE A 87 0.63 1.17 -1.86
C ILE A 87 0.01 2.57 -1.79
N GLY A 88 0.10 3.20 -0.62
CA GLY A 88 -0.36 4.57 -0.44
C GLY A 88 0.51 5.60 -1.15
N GLU A 89 -0.05 6.79 -1.37
CA GLU A 89 0.60 7.94 -2.02
C GLU A 89 1.91 8.36 -1.33
N PHE A 90 1.89 8.48 -0.01
CA PHE A 90 3.05 8.92 0.76
C PHE A 90 4.19 7.90 0.72
N GLU A 91 3.86 6.60 0.83
CA GLU A 91 4.84 5.52 0.75
C GLU A 91 5.42 5.39 -0.67
N CYS A 92 4.59 5.60 -1.69
CA CYS A 92 5.01 5.62 -3.09
C CYS A 92 5.97 6.79 -3.35
N GLY A 93 5.62 8.00 -2.91
CA GLY A 93 6.47 9.18 -3.06
C GLY A 93 7.82 9.03 -2.37
N ALA A 94 7.87 8.38 -1.20
CA ALA A 94 9.12 8.08 -0.51
C ALA A 94 9.99 7.05 -1.25
N LEU A 95 9.36 6.07 -1.90
CA LEU A 95 10.04 5.04 -2.69
C LEU A 95 10.62 5.62 -3.99
N VAL A 96 9.81 6.38 -4.74
CA VAL A 96 10.21 7.01 -6.01
C VAL A 96 11.37 7.98 -5.82
N LYS A 97 11.41 8.73 -4.70
CA LYS A 97 12.54 9.61 -4.36
C LYS A 97 13.84 8.82 -4.17
N GLU A 98 13.76 7.70 -3.47
CA GLU A 98 14.91 6.83 -3.21
C GLU A 98 15.40 6.12 -4.49
N ILE A 99 14.48 5.60 -5.31
CA ILE A 99 14.81 4.96 -6.59
C ILE A 99 15.54 5.96 -7.51
N ASN A 100 15.04 7.20 -7.58
CA ASN A 100 15.68 8.27 -8.36
C ASN A 100 16.93 8.86 -7.70
N LYS A 101 17.32 8.38 -6.51
CA LYS A 101 18.45 8.89 -5.72
C LYS A 101 18.43 10.41 -5.54
N LYS A 102 17.23 10.99 -5.41
CA LYS A 102 17.05 12.44 -5.23
C LYS A 102 17.31 12.79 -3.76
N PRO A 103 18.39 13.52 -3.43
CA PRO A 103 18.67 13.90 -2.06
C PRO A 103 17.58 14.86 -1.54
N THR A 104 17.13 14.63 -0.32
CA THR A 104 16.23 15.55 0.38
C THR A 104 17.01 16.40 1.37
N LEU A 105 16.61 17.67 1.55
CA LEU A 105 17.26 18.59 2.50
C LEU A 105 17.20 18.09 3.95
N ARG A 106 16.15 17.33 4.28
CA ARG A 106 15.93 16.71 5.59
C ARG A 106 15.57 15.24 5.38
N PRO A 107 15.98 14.35 6.28
CA PRO A 107 15.66 12.93 6.18
C PRO A 107 14.15 12.72 6.28
N LEU A 108 13.59 11.90 5.39
CA LEU A 108 12.20 11.42 5.47
C LEU A 108 12.08 10.30 6.51
N THR A 109 10.86 9.84 6.78
CA THR A 109 10.58 8.81 7.78
C THR A 109 11.39 7.53 7.56
N HIS A 110 11.46 7.03 6.33
CA HIS A 110 12.25 5.82 6.02
C HIS A 110 13.76 6.05 6.11
N ASP A 111 14.24 7.27 5.86
CA ASP A 111 15.65 7.64 6.04
C ASP A 111 16.00 7.74 7.53
N LEU A 112 15.11 8.33 8.33
CA LEU A 112 15.23 8.36 9.80
C LEU A 112 15.29 6.94 10.35
N MET A 113 14.43 6.03 9.88
CA MET A 113 14.46 4.62 10.29
C MET A 113 15.77 3.94 9.92
N LYS A 114 16.29 4.19 8.69
CA LYS A 114 17.61 3.69 8.29
C LYS A 114 18.71 4.16 9.24
N ASN A 115 18.81 5.47 9.44
CA ASN A 115 19.86 6.07 10.28
C ASN A 115 19.75 5.58 11.73
N THR A 116 18.53 5.44 12.25
CA THR A 116 18.29 4.93 13.61
C THR A 116 18.79 3.49 13.75
N LEU A 117 18.49 2.62 12.79
CA LEU A 117 18.97 1.23 12.80
C LEU A 117 20.49 1.15 12.69
N GLU A 118 21.10 1.97 11.83
CA GLU A 118 22.56 2.03 11.69
C GLU A 118 23.25 2.47 13.00
N VAL A 119 22.72 3.48 13.69
CA VAL A 119 23.21 3.94 15.01
C VAL A 119 23.07 2.84 16.07
N LEU A 120 21.99 2.06 16.02
CA LEU A 120 21.77 0.92 16.93
C LEU A 120 22.60 -0.32 16.55
N GLY A 121 23.39 -0.25 15.47
CA GLY A 121 24.22 -1.35 14.99
C GLY A 121 23.43 -2.47 14.31
N PHE A 122 22.27 -2.17 13.73
CA PHE A 122 21.44 -3.10 12.96
C PHE A 122 21.44 -2.74 11.48
N ARG A 123 21.29 -3.76 10.64
CA ARG A 123 21.08 -3.61 9.20
C ARG A 123 19.90 -4.47 8.77
N VAL A 124 19.09 -3.97 7.84
CA VAL A 124 18.09 -4.79 7.15
C VAL A 124 18.81 -5.74 6.20
N THR A 125 18.61 -7.04 6.37
CA THR A 125 19.25 -8.10 5.57
C THR A 125 18.36 -8.54 4.41
N LYS A 126 17.07 -8.71 4.69
CA LYS A 126 16.06 -9.13 3.72
C LYS A 126 14.68 -8.69 4.14
N VAL A 127 13.77 -8.69 3.18
CA VAL A 127 12.34 -8.47 3.38
C VAL A 127 11.57 -9.60 2.75
N ARG A 128 10.50 -10.06 3.41
CA ARG A 128 9.65 -11.15 2.92
C ARG A 128 8.21 -10.68 2.84
N ILE A 129 7.57 -10.80 1.69
CA ILE A 129 6.11 -10.75 1.55
C ILE A 129 5.61 -12.17 1.81
N THR A 130 4.99 -12.38 2.97
CA THR A 130 4.80 -13.72 3.55
C THR A 130 3.44 -14.32 3.22
N ALA A 131 2.37 -13.52 3.29
CA ALA A 131 1.01 -13.99 3.16
C ALA A 131 0.08 -12.92 2.57
N LEU A 132 -1.04 -13.38 2.01
CA LEU A 132 -2.17 -12.55 1.61
C LEU A 132 -3.36 -13.00 2.46
N VAL A 133 -3.73 -12.21 3.48
CA VAL A 133 -4.80 -12.54 4.43
C VAL A 133 -5.90 -11.51 4.31
N GLY A 134 -7.14 -11.95 4.04
CA GLY A 134 -8.25 -11.02 3.83
C GLY A 134 -7.98 -10.01 2.71
N ASN A 135 -7.09 -10.37 1.78
CA ASN A 135 -6.60 -9.57 0.65
C ASN A 135 -5.65 -8.43 1.07
N THR A 136 -5.09 -8.47 2.28
CA THR A 136 -4.00 -7.61 2.68
C THR A 136 -2.70 -8.38 2.61
N TYR A 137 -1.72 -7.86 1.87
CA TYR A 137 -0.37 -8.40 1.86
C TYR A 137 0.29 -8.14 3.22
N HIS A 138 0.84 -9.18 3.82
CA HIS A 138 1.68 -9.10 5.00
C HIS A 138 3.14 -9.22 4.62
N ALA A 139 3.99 -8.42 5.26
CA ALA A 139 5.42 -8.49 5.06
C ALA A 139 6.17 -8.57 6.40
N ARG A 140 7.39 -9.08 6.35
CA ARG A 140 8.32 -9.08 7.48
C ARG A 140 9.64 -8.49 7.06
N VAL A 141 10.20 -7.64 7.92
CA VAL A 141 11.52 -7.04 7.75
C VAL A 141 12.47 -7.76 8.67
N HIS A 142 13.55 -8.32 8.11
CA HIS A 142 14.59 -9.00 8.86
C HIS A 142 15.76 -8.06 9.12
N TYR A 143 16.23 -8.05 10.36
CA TYR A 143 17.36 -7.27 10.84
C TYR A 143 18.43 -8.21 11.37
N ALA A 144 19.67 -7.93 11.04
CA ALA A 144 20.83 -8.55 11.68
C ALA A 144 21.72 -7.48 12.29
N ARG A 145 22.46 -7.85 13.32
CA ARG A 145 23.44 -6.94 13.93
C ARG A 145 24.58 -6.72 12.95
N GLY A 146 24.77 -5.48 12.52
CA GLY A 146 25.88 -5.08 11.66
C GLY A 146 27.19 -5.07 12.43
N ARG A 147 28.31 -5.31 11.74
CA ARG A 147 29.65 -4.97 12.27
C ARG A 147 29.85 -3.45 12.20
N GLY A 148 29.14 -2.70 13.03
CA GLY A 148 29.35 -1.26 13.17
C GLY A 148 30.58 -0.95 14.04
N PRO A 149 31.28 0.19 13.82
CA PRO A 149 32.38 0.62 14.67
C PRO A 149 31.81 1.20 15.97
N GLY A 150 31.60 0.34 16.97
CA GLY A 150 31.10 0.77 18.27
C GLY A 150 30.46 -0.37 19.06
N LYS A 151 31.28 -1.04 19.87
CA LYS A 151 30.90 -1.92 20.99
C LYS A 151 30.06 -3.15 20.63
N ALA A 152 30.80 -4.21 20.27
CA ALA A 152 30.45 -5.55 20.67
C ALA A 152 30.68 -5.72 22.19
N GLU A 153 29.77 -5.20 23.01
CA GLU A 153 29.57 -5.80 24.33
C GLU A 153 28.56 -6.92 24.14
N ALA A 154 29.10 -8.13 23.98
CA ALA A 154 28.36 -9.38 23.96
C ALA A 154 27.75 -9.60 25.36
N GLY A 155 26.56 -9.02 25.58
CA GLY A 155 25.86 -9.08 26.86
C GLY A 155 24.49 -9.75 26.83
N ALA A 156 23.94 -10.10 25.66
CA ALA A 156 22.68 -10.82 25.60
C ALA A 156 22.60 -11.68 24.33
N ALA A 157 22.21 -12.94 24.53
CA ALA A 157 22.00 -13.97 23.51
C ALA A 157 20.81 -13.63 22.60
N MET A 158 20.91 -12.53 21.84
CA MET A 158 19.97 -12.22 20.77
C MET A 158 20.29 -13.11 19.56
N PRO A 159 19.26 -13.63 18.86
CA PRO A 159 19.46 -14.44 17.67
C PRO A 159 20.17 -13.63 16.57
N ALA A 160 20.91 -14.33 15.70
CA ALA A 160 21.72 -13.73 14.64
C ALA A 160 20.91 -12.85 13.66
N GLU A 161 19.61 -13.14 13.52
CA GLU A 161 18.64 -12.41 12.71
C GLU A 161 17.32 -12.36 13.48
N VAL A 162 16.68 -11.18 13.53
CA VAL A 162 15.33 -10.96 14.11
C VAL A 162 14.43 -10.38 13.04
N ASP A 163 13.13 -10.66 13.12
CA ASP A 163 12.14 -10.13 12.18
C ASP A 163 11.01 -9.37 12.89
N VAL A 164 10.45 -8.39 12.18
CA VAL A 164 9.31 -7.58 12.63
C VAL A 164 8.24 -7.56 11.55
N ASP A 165 6.99 -7.61 11.97
CA ASP A 165 5.83 -7.47 11.09
C ASP A 165 5.77 -6.05 10.50
N ALA A 166 5.49 -5.96 9.20
CA ALA A 166 5.49 -4.69 8.47
C ALA A 166 4.48 -4.72 7.32
N ARG A 167 4.02 -3.54 6.92
CA ARG A 167 3.32 -3.39 5.64
C ARG A 167 4.30 -3.60 4.49
N PRO A 168 3.87 -4.17 3.36
CA PRO A 168 4.72 -4.36 2.19
C PRO A 168 5.36 -3.05 1.71
N SER A 169 4.63 -1.93 1.73
CA SER A 169 5.12 -0.62 1.34
C SER A 169 6.32 -0.15 2.16
N ASP A 170 6.26 -0.31 3.48
CA ASP A 170 7.33 0.05 4.41
C ASP A 170 8.52 -0.90 4.26
N ALA A 171 8.24 -2.20 4.12
CA ALA A 171 9.26 -3.22 3.98
C ALA A 171 10.06 -3.01 2.68
N VAL A 172 9.39 -2.79 1.56
CA VAL A 172 10.03 -2.49 0.27
C VAL A 172 10.83 -1.18 0.35
N ASN A 173 10.29 -0.13 0.97
CA ASN A 173 11.02 1.14 1.16
C ASN A 173 12.32 0.97 1.96
N LEU A 174 12.31 0.15 3.00
CA LEU A 174 13.51 -0.18 3.78
C LEU A 174 14.48 -1.05 2.96
N ALA A 175 13.97 -2.03 2.20
CA ALA A 175 14.80 -2.90 1.38
C ALA A 175 15.63 -2.10 0.37
N VAL A 176 15.02 -1.16 -0.35
CA VAL A 176 15.72 -0.32 -1.33
C VAL A 176 16.82 0.54 -0.68
N ARG A 177 16.53 1.11 0.50
CA ARG A 177 17.45 2.00 1.23
C ARG A 177 18.67 1.27 1.81
N PHE A 178 18.48 0.02 2.22
CA PHE A 178 19.55 -0.83 2.75
C PHE A 178 20.24 -1.70 1.68
N GLY A 179 19.68 -1.75 0.46
CA GLY A 179 20.10 -2.70 -0.58
C GLY A 179 19.83 -4.15 -0.17
N ALA A 180 18.75 -4.40 0.56
CA ALA A 180 18.38 -5.73 1.04
C ALA A 180 17.56 -6.48 -0.02
N ALA A 181 17.68 -7.80 -0.03
CA ALA A 181 16.91 -8.65 -0.94
C ALA A 181 15.42 -8.66 -0.57
N ILE A 182 14.55 -8.63 -1.57
CA ILE A 182 13.10 -8.77 -1.41
C ILE A 182 12.74 -10.19 -1.81
N TYR A 183 11.95 -10.87 -0.98
CA TYR A 183 11.46 -12.22 -1.22
C TYR A 183 9.94 -12.22 -1.17
N VAL A 184 9.32 -12.99 -2.05
CA VAL A 184 7.86 -13.16 -2.12
C VAL A 184 7.54 -14.63 -2.01
N ASN A 185 6.56 -14.96 -1.16
CA ASN A 185 6.06 -16.32 -1.04
C ASN A 185 5.44 -16.77 -2.37
N LYS A 186 5.84 -17.95 -2.85
CA LYS A 186 5.36 -18.53 -4.12
C LYS A 186 3.85 -18.73 -4.16
N GLU A 187 3.21 -19.04 -3.03
CA GLU A 187 1.74 -19.15 -2.95
C GLU A 187 1.03 -17.81 -3.14
N VAL A 188 1.64 -16.72 -2.64
CA VAL A 188 1.12 -15.35 -2.82
C VAL A 188 1.29 -14.94 -4.29
N ALA A 189 2.46 -15.21 -4.85
CA ALA A 189 2.74 -14.97 -6.26
C ALA A 189 1.78 -15.72 -7.19
N ALA A 190 1.51 -17.00 -6.93
CA ALA A 190 0.65 -17.81 -7.78
C ALA A 190 -0.80 -17.28 -7.91
N LYS A 191 -1.28 -16.55 -6.89
CA LYS A 191 -2.65 -16.01 -6.89
C LYS A 191 -2.80 -14.72 -7.68
N MET A 192 -1.83 -13.81 -7.52
CA MET A 192 -1.96 -12.42 -7.98
C MET A 192 -0.90 -11.98 -8.99
N SER A 193 0.11 -12.81 -9.29
CA SER A 193 1.13 -12.46 -10.28
C SER A 193 0.61 -12.61 -11.71
N HIS A 194 1.12 -11.73 -12.57
CA HIS A 194 0.87 -11.69 -14.00
C HIS A 194 2.16 -12.06 -14.76
N PRO A 195 2.09 -12.66 -15.94
CA PRO A 195 3.28 -12.94 -16.74
C PRO A 195 4.09 -11.67 -17.07
N VAL A 196 5.43 -11.76 -17.05
CA VAL A 196 6.34 -10.62 -17.35
C VAL A 196 6.16 -10.10 -18.77
N HIS A 197 5.90 -10.97 -19.74
CA HIS A 197 5.75 -10.60 -21.16
C HIS A 197 4.63 -9.57 -21.40
N MET A 198 3.72 -9.41 -20.44
CA MET A 198 2.68 -8.40 -20.49
C MET A 198 3.21 -6.98 -20.30
N TYR A 199 4.35 -6.81 -19.62
CA TYR A 199 4.91 -5.52 -19.22
C TYR A 199 6.21 -5.17 -19.95
N GLU A 200 6.74 -6.08 -20.77
CA GLU A 200 7.96 -5.87 -21.55
C GLU A 200 7.64 -5.80 -23.04
N ALA A 201 8.36 -4.93 -23.75
CA ALA A 201 8.41 -4.99 -25.21
C ALA A 201 9.20 -6.24 -25.61
N ASP A 202 8.66 -7.06 -26.52
CA ASP A 202 9.42 -8.20 -27.03
C ASP A 202 10.71 -7.70 -27.71
N PRO A 203 11.89 -8.26 -27.39
CA PRO A 203 13.10 -7.98 -28.16
C PRO A 203 13.02 -8.50 -29.60
N HIS A 204 12.08 -9.41 -29.88
CA HIS A 204 11.75 -9.92 -31.20
C HIS A 204 10.37 -9.39 -31.57
N GLY A 205 10.31 -8.28 -32.31
CA GLY A 205 9.09 -7.56 -32.67
C GLY A 205 8.02 -8.40 -33.37
N GLY A 206 7.30 -9.20 -32.59
CA GLY A 206 6.09 -9.94 -32.95
C GLY A 206 4.85 -9.24 -32.42
N GLY A 207 4.88 -7.91 -32.32
CA GLY A 207 3.68 -7.14 -32.01
C GLY A 207 2.66 -7.31 -33.14
N THR A 208 1.42 -7.60 -32.78
CA THR A 208 0.30 -7.38 -33.69
C THR A 208 0.39 -5.92 -34.14
N THR A 209 0.55 -5.70 -35.45
CA THR A 209 0.58 -4.36 -36.05
C THR A 209 -0.85 -3.79 -36.07
N GLU A 210 -1.50 -3.72 -34.90
CA GLU A 210 -2.78 -3.06 -34.72
C GLU A 210 -2.53 -1.55 -34.74
N GLN A 211 -3.40 -0.81 -35.42
CA GLN A 211 -3.36 0.65 -35.33
C GLN A 211 -3.69 1.06 -33.89
N HIS A 212 -3.01 2.10 -33.38
CA HIS A 212 -3.16 2.55 -31.99
C HIS A 212 -4.64 2.89 -31.67
N SER A 213 -5.38 3.41 -32.64
CA SER A 213 -6.82 3.69 -32.52
C SER A 213 -7.67 2.45 -32.29
N ASP A 214 -7.34 1.32 -32.91
CA ASP A 214 -8.07 0.07 -32.75
C ASP A 214 -7.78 -0.60 -31.42
N VAL A 215 -6.53 -0.52 -30.95
CA VAL A 215 -6.15 -1.00 -29.61
C VAL A 215 -6.91 -0.22 -28.55
N VAL A 216 -6.91 1.11 -28.61
CA VAL A 216 -7.64 1.96 -27.65
C VAL A 216 -9.13 1.64 -27.66
N ARG A 217 -9.74 1.49 -28.84
CA ARG A 217 -11.16 1.15 -28.99
C ARG A 217 -11.48 -0.20 -28.37
N SER A 218 -10.74 -1.24 -28.74
CA SER A 218 -10.96 -2.61 -28.24
C SER A 218 -10.71 -2.75 -26.74
N CYS A 219 -9.68 -2.10 -26.19
CA CYS A 219 -9.45 -2.07 -24.74
C CYS A 219 -10.61 -1.38 -24.02
N ARG A 220 -11.06 -0.23 -24.54
CA ARG A 220 -12.16 0.53 -23.94
C ARG A 220 -13.49 -0.22 -23.97
N GLU A 221 -13.78 -0.95 -25.05
CA GLU A 221 -14.95 -1.83 -25.15
C GLU A 221 -14.92 -2.91 -24.05
N GLU A 222 -13.77 -3.54 -23.80
CA GLU A 222 -13.63 -4.55 -22.75
C GLU A 222 -13.74 -3.96 -21.34
N ILE A 223 -13.13 -2.80 -21.09
CA ILE A 223 -13.26 -2.07 -19.81
C ILE A 223 -14.72 -1.76 -19.53
N MET A 224 -15.45 -1.23 -20.51
CA MET A 224 -16.87 -0.90 -20.36
C MET A 224 -17.75 -2.13 -20.15
N ALA A 225 -17.36 -3.27 -20.72
CA ALA A 225 -18.07 -4.52 -20.52
C ALA A 225 -17.81 -5.17 -19.14
N TYR A 226 -16.74 -4.75 -18.44
CA TYR A 226 -16.41 -5.25 -17.11
C TYR A 226 -17.11 -4.42 -16.03
N ASN A 227 -17.88 -5.10 -15.17
CA ASN A 227 -18.54 -4.46 -14.04
C ASN A 227 -17.56 -4.29 -12.87
N ASP A 228 -16.87 -3.16 -12.83
CA ASP A 228 -15.90 -2.84 -11.78
C ASP A 228 -16.60 -2.72 -10.40
N PRO A 229 -16.36 -3.67 -9.47
CA PRO A 229 -17.01 -3.68 -8.16
C PRO A 229 -16.59 -2.48 -7.28
N THR A 230 -15.51 -1.78 -7.60
CA THR A 230 -14.98 -0.68 -6.78
C THR A 230 -15.69 0.65 -6.99
N ILE A 231 -16.39 0.84 -8.12
CA ILE A 231 -17.05 2.12 -8.49
C ILE A 231 -18.02 2.59 -7.40
N MET A 232 -18.86 1.68 -6.90
CA MET A 232 -19.87 2.02 -5.89
C MET A 232 -19.22 2.44 -4.56
N TYR A 233 -18.22 1.68 -4.11
CA TYR A 233 -17.49 2.01 -2.87
C TYR A 233 -16.76 3.34 -3.00
N LYS A 234 -16.19 3.65 -4.17
CA LYS A 234 -15.51 4.93 -4.42
C LYS A 234 -16.48 6.11 -4.35
N LEU A 235 -17.66 5.99 -4.95
CA LEU A 235 -18.70 7.03 -4.87
C LEU A 235 -19.16 7.24 -3.42
N GLN A 236 -19.41 6.15 -2.68
CA GLN A 236 -19.77 6.21 -1.27
C GLN A 236 -18.65 6.85 -0.42
N MET A 237 -17.39 6.53 -0.71
CA MET A 237 -16.23 7.10 -0.02
C MET A 237 -16.16 8.61 -0.25
N GLN A 238 -16.36 9.08 -1.49
CA GLN A 238 -16.38 10.51 -1.81
C GLN A 238 -17.52 11.24 -1.11
N LEU A 239 -18.71 10.65 -1.06
CA LEU A 239 -19.84 11.20 -0.30
C LEU A 239 -19.53 11.27 1.20
N ALA A 240 -18.94 10.22 1.78
CA ALA A 240 -18.54 10.21 3.19
C ALA A 240 -17.48 11.28 3.51
N ILE A 241 -16.53 11.53 2.59
CA ILE A 241 -15.56 12.62 2.72
C ILE A 241 -16.26 13.98 2.69
N ALA A 242 -17.19 14.18 1.75
CA ALA A 242 -17.95 15.42 1.64
C ALA A 242 -18.82 15.69 2.88
N ASP A 243 -19.36 14.64 3.48
CA ASP A 243 -20.14 14.69 4.73
C ASP A 243 -19.27 14.71 6.01
N GLU A 244 -17.95 14.79 5.89
CA GLU A 244 -16.98 14.74 7.01
C GLU A 244 -17.06 13.47 7.88
N ARG A 245 -17.60 12.37 7.33
CA ARG A 245 -17.68 11.05 7.97
C ARG A 245 -16.43 10.22 7.67
N PHE A 246 -15.32 10.59 8.30
CA PHE A 246 -14.00 10.02 7.99
C PHE A 246 -13.84 8.53 8.36
N GLU A 247 -14.51 8.04 9.39
CA GLU A 247 -14.47 6.61 9.76
C GLU A 247 -15.18 5.72 8.72
N ASP A 248 -16.30 6.20 8.18
CA ASP A 248 -17.02 5.54 7.08
C ASP A 248 -16.14 5.54 5.82
N ALA A 249 -15.54 6.69 5.47
CA ALA A 249 -14.64 6.82 4.33
C ALA A 249 -13.43 5.87 4.42
N LYS A 250 -12.84 5.73 5.62
CA LYS A 250 -11.76 4.77 5.87
C LYS A 250 -12.22 3.34 5.64
N SER A 251 -13.37 2.96 6.19
CA SER A 251 -13.91 1.61 6.04
C SER A 251 -14.20 1.26 4.57
N LEU A 252 -14.67 2.25 3.79
CA LEU A 252 -14.91 2.10 2.35
C LEU A 252 -13.60 2.01 1.56
N ARG A 253 -12.57 2.79 1.91
CA ARG A 253 -11.22 2.64 1.34
C ARG A 253 -10.68 1.23 1.60
N ASP A 254 -10.74 0.75 2.82
CA ASP A 254 -10.24 -0.58 3.19
C ASP A 254 -10.96 -1.69 2.39
N GLN A 255 -12.25 -1.50 2.06
CA GLN A 255 -13.01 -2.41 1.19
C GLN A 255 -12.54 -2.36 -0.27
N ILE A 256 -12.21 -1.17 -0.80
CA ILE A 256 -11.66 -1.02 -2.16
C ILE A 256 -10.31 -1.73 -2.25
N ASP A 257 -9.41 -1.46 -1.31
CA ASP A 257 -8.07 -2.07 -1.26
C ASP A 257 -8.17 -3.60 -1.19
N LYS A 258 -9.12 -4.09 -0.39
CA LYS A 258 -9.43 -5.51 -0.31
C LYS A 258 -9.83 -6.10 -1.66
N ILE A 259 -10.74 -5.45 -2.38
CA ILE A 259 -11.20 -5.93 -3.69
C ILE A 259 -10.06 -5.97 -4.71
N LEU A 260 -9.26 -4.89 -4.77
CA LEU A 260 -8.10 -4.77 -5.68
C LEU A 260 -7.06 -5.87 -5.50
N ALA A 261 -6.89 -6.33 -4.26
CA ALA A 261 -5.91 -7.37 -3.94
C ALA A 261 -6.43 -8.80 -4.04
N SER A 262 -7.74 -9.03 -4.23
CA SER A 262 -8.29 -10.36 -4.55
C SER A 262 -8.54 -10.60 -6.02
N ASP A 263 -9.03 -9.59 -6.72
CA ASP A 263 -9.59 -9.79 -8.05
C ASP A 263 -8.49 -9.62 -9.10
N ARG A 264 -8.01 -10.76 -9.61
CA ARG A 264 -7.02 -10.79 -10.68
C ARG A 264 -7.54 -10.12 -11.96
N ALA A 265 -8.85 -10.22 -12.26
CA ALA A 265 -9.45 -9.58 -13.43
C ALA A 265 -9.44 -8.06 -13.28
N LEU A 266 -9.83 -7.55 -12.11
CA LEU A 266 -9.74 -6.11 -11.82
C LEU A 266 -8.28 -5.64 -11.90
N SER A 267 -7.33 -6.41 -11.37
CA SER A 267 -5.91 -6.05 -11.49
C SER A 267 -5.43 -5.94 -12.94
N LEU A 268 -5.96 -6.75 -13.87
CA LEU A 268 -5.65 -6.65 -15.30
C LEU A 268 -6.32 -5.42 -15.93
N VAL A 269 -7.56 -5.10 -15.55
CA VAL A 269 -8.26 -3.89 -16.00
C VAL A 269 -7.50 -2.63 -15.59
N VAL A 270 -7.06 -2.58 -14.32
CA VAL A 270 -6.24 -1.50 -13.78
C VAL A 270 -4.95 -1.35 -14.59
N ALA A 271 -4.22 -2.44 -14.80
CA ALA A 271 -2.98 -2.42 -15.56
C ALA A 271 -3.22 -1.96 -17.02
N MET A 272 -4.29 -2.43 -17.67
CA MET A 272 -4.66 -2.02 -19.03
C MET A 272 -4.99 -0.53 -19.12
N GLU A 273 -5.80 0.00 -18.19
CA GLU A 273 -6.10 1.43 -18.10
C GLU A 273 -4.82 2.26 -17.91
N THR A 274 -3.92 1.85 -17.02
CA THR A 274 -2.63 2.55 -16.82
C THR A 274 -1.75 2.53 -18.06
N ALA A 275 -1.71 1.42 -18.78
CA ALA A 275 -0.92 1.32 -20.01
C ALA A 275 -1.48 2.26 -21.09
N MET A 276 -2.80 2.41 -21.18
CA MET A 276 -3.45 3.35 -22.10
C MET A 276 -3.18 4.82 -21.73
N GLU A 277 -3.25 5.16 -20.44
CA GLU A 277 -2.95 6.51 -19.93
C GLU A 277 -1.49 6.92 -20.22
N ASP A 278 -0.56 5.96 -20.05
CA ASP A 278 0.86 6.16 -20.30
C ASP A 278 1.25 6.10 -21.81
N GLY A 279 0.28 5.84 -22.70
CA GLY A 279 0.53 5.74 -24.15
C GLY A 279 1.25 4.46 -24.60
N ARG A 280 1.27 3.42 -23.77
CA ARG A 280 1.91 2.12 -24.04
C ARG A 280 0.92 1.13 -24.65
N TYR A 281 0.55 1.37 -25.90
CA TYR A 281 -0.54 0.63 -26.56
C TYR A 281 -0.22 -0.86 -26.79
N GLU A 282 1.03 -1.24 -27.05
CA GLU A 282 1.41 -2.64 -27.19
C GLU A 282 1.24 -3.42 -25.88
N GLU A 283 1.58 -2.80 -24.75
CA GLU A 283 1.35 -3.35 -23.41
C GLU A 283 -0.15 -3.53 -23.16
N ALA A 284 -0.95 -2.51 -23.49
CA ALA A 284 -2.41 -2.54 -23.35
C ALA A 284 -3.05 -3.66 -24.19
N ALA A 285 -2.57 -3.93 -25.40
CA ALA A 285 -3.06 -5.02 -26.26
C ALA A 285 -2.80 -6.41 -25.63
N ARG A 286 -1.60 -6.63 -25.06
CA ARG A 286 -1.28 -7.88 -24.36
C ARG A 286 -2.14 -8.05 -23.10
N LEU A 287 -2.33 -6.96 -22.34
CA LEU A 287 -3.19 -6.94 -21.15
C LEU A 287 -4.64 -7.26 -21.49
N ARG A 288 -5.16 -6.73 -22.60
CA ARG A 288 -6.50 -7.04 -23.14
C ARG A 288 -6.65 -8.52 -23.47
N ASP A 289 -5.67 -9.11 -24.14
CA ASP A 289 -5.76 -10.49 -24.61
C ASP A 289 -5.72 -11.49 -23.45
N GLU A 290 -4.87 -11.25 -22.44
CA GLU A 290 -4.87 -12.01 -21.19
C GLU A 290 -6.18 -11.83 -20.40
N PHE A 291 -6.72 -10.60 -20.35
CA PHE A 291 -8.01 -10.35 -19.69
C PHE A 291 -9.14 -11.14 -20.35
N LYS A 292 -9.17 -11.19 -21.69
CA LYS A 292 -10.12 -12.02 -22.45
C LYS A 292 -9.93 -13.50 -22.13
N ALA A 293 -8.70 -14.00 -22.11
CA ALA A 293 -8.40 -15.40 -21.78
C ALA A 293 -8.88 -15.76 -20.37
N LEU A 294 -8.62 -14.90 -19.38
CA LEU A 294 -9.07 -15.09 -17.99
C LEU A 294 -10.60 -15.13 -17.88
N ARG A 295 -11.29 -14.21 -18.57
CA ARG A 295 -12.76 -14.16 -18.59
C ARG A 295 -13.38 -15.38 -19.27
N GLN A 296 -12.80 -15.87 -20.36
CA GLN A 296 -13.23 -17.09 -21.03
C GLN A 296 -13.05 -18.32 -20.13
N ALA A 297 -11.91 -18.43 -19.45
CA ALA A 297 -11.66 -19.53 -18.50
C ALA A 297 -12.69 -19.55 -17.35
N GLN A 298 -13.05 -18.37 -16.81
CA GLN A 298 -14.09 -18.26 -15.78
C GLN A 298 -15.48 -18.68 -16.30
N GLN A 299 -15.83 -18.29 -17.52
CA GLN A 299 -17.10 -18.70 -18.15
C GLN A 299 -17.18 -20.20 -18.43
N LEU A 300 -16.07 -20.82 -18.84
CA LEU A 300 -15.99 -22.27 -19.04
C LEU A 300 -16.18 -23.02 -17.72
N SER A 301 -15.47 -22.61 -16.66
CA SER A 301 -15.63 -23.21 -15.32
C SER A 301 -17.05 -23.05 -14.77
N SER A 302 -17.73 -21.95 -15.08
CA SER A 302 -19.10 -21.70 -14.64
C SER A 302 -20.14 -22.55 -15.39
N ARG A 303 -19.83 -22.94 -16.65
CA ARG A 303 -20.68 -23.85 -17.44
C ARG A 303 -20.52 -25.30 -17.01
N GLU A 304 -19.30 -25.75 -16.76
CA GLU A 304 -19.01 -27.11 -16.28
C GLU A 304 -19.66 -27.41 -14.92
N VAL A 305 -19.80 -26.40 -14.05
CA VAL A 305 -20.50 -26.53 -12.76
C VAL A 305 -22.03 -26.53 -12.91
N SER A 306 -22.57 -25.98 -14.01
CA SER A 306 -24.01 -25.97 -14.28
C SER A 306 -24.51 -27.25 -14.95
N ASP A 307 -23.61 -28.06 -15.52
CA ASP A 307 -23.92 -29.32 -16.20
C ASP A 307 -23.76 -30.57 -15.29
N LEU A 308 -23.43 -30.37 -14.00
CA LEU A 308 -23.36 -31.39 -12.94
C LEU A 308 -24.52 -31.26 -11.94
#